data_AF-A0AA86GIZ7-F1
#
_entry.id   AF-A0AA86GIZ7-F1
#
_cell.length_a   1.000
_cell.length_b   1.000
_cell.length_c   1.000
_cell.angle_alpha   90.00
_cell.angle_beta   90.00
_cell.angle_gamma   90.00
#
_symmetry.space_group_name_H-M   'P 1'
#
loop_
_entity.id
_entity.type
_entity.pdbx_description
1 polymer ?
#
loop_
_entity_poly.entity_id
_entity_poly.type
_entity_poly.pdbx_seq_one_letter_code
_entity_poly.pdbx_strand_id
1 'polypeptide(L)'
;MNKETTIAIPADPGDPEDFDVSVAGLERGLMGRRIRTLRNDLGMSQEEFARAYGIPVANIRQYEIGRHMPPPAVRAYLKVIAAEPEMTKRAVAG
;
A
#
# COMPACT_ATOMS: atom_id res chain seq x y z
N MET A 1 -23.48 1.47 -1.16
CA MET A 1 -22.84 2.72 -1.62
C MET A 1 -21.55 2.36 -2.35
N ASN A 2 -21.37 2.83 -3.58
CA ASN A 2 -20.18 2.55 -4.37
C ASN A 2 -19.03 3.47 -3.93
N LYS A 3 -17.97 2.90 -3.33
CA LYS A 3 -16.84 3.66 -2.78
C LYS A 3 -15.99 4.36 -3.85
N GLU A 4 -16.02 3.89 -5.10
CA GLU A 4 -15.29 4.55 -6.19
C GLU A 4 -15.94 5.87 -6.60
N THR A 5 -17.27 6.00 -6.45
CA THR A 5 -18.01 7.23 -6.79
C THR A 5 -18.37 8.10 -5.59
N THR A 6 -18.10 7.62 -4.37
CA THR A 6 -18.34 8.41 -3.15
C THR A 6 -17.14 9.29 -2.89
N ILE A 7 -17.32 10.62 -2.88
CA ILE A 7 -16.24 11.58 -2.64
C ILE A 7 -15.92 11.65 -1.14
N ALA A 8 -14.66 11.48 -0.79
CA ALA A 8 -14.13 11.61 0.57
C ALA A 8 -13.49 12.97 0.82
N ILE A 9 -12.78 13.49 -0.19
CA ILE A 9 -12.16 14.81 -0.16
C ILE A 9 -12.59 15.51 -1.45
N PRO A 10 -13.38 16.60 -1.36
CA PRO A 10 -13.76 17.37 -2.54
C PRO A 10 -12.54 18.13 -3.09
N ALA A 11 -12.51 18.37 -4.40
CA ALA A 11 -11.54 19.25 -5.04
C ALA A 11 -11.64 20.69 -4.49
N ASP A 12 -10.51 21.38 -4.44
CA ASP A 12 -10.43 22.82 -4.16
C ASP A 12 -10.98 23.61 -5.36
N PRO A 13 -12.07 24.39 -5.22
CA PRO A 13 -12.60 25.21 -6.30
C PRO A 13 -11.64 26.30 -6.79
N GLY A 14 -10.60 26.63 -6.01
CA GLY A 14 -9.57 27.62 -6.35
C GLY A 14 -8.38 27.06 -7.16
N ASP A 15 -8.28 25.74 -7.31
CA ASP A 15 -7.21 25.07 -8.05
C ASP A 15 -7.80 24.26 -9.23
N PRO A 16 -7.64 24.73 -10.48
CA PRO A 16 -8.20 24.03 -11.65
C PRO A 16 -7.53 22.68 -11.96
N GLU A 17 -6.39 22.38 -11.33
CA GLU A 17 -5.70 21.09 -11.47
C GLU A 17 -6.06 20.10 -10.35
N ASP A 18 -6.73 20.55 -9.29
CA ASP A 18 -7.18 19.68 -8.20
C ASP A 18 -8.39 18.82 -8.61
N PHE A 19 -8.55 17.68 -7.96
CA PHE A 19 -9.58 16.71 -8.31
C PHE A 19 -10.16 16.02 -7.09
N ASP A 20 -11.43 15.61 -7.20
CA ASP A 20 -12.12 14.89 -6.14
C ASP A 20 -11.40 13.57 -5.82
N VAL A 21 -11.17 13.32 -4.53
CA VAL A 21 -10.66 12.04 -4.06
C VAL A 21 -11.83 11.18 -3.58
N SER A 22 -12.05 10.05 -4.25
CA SER A 22 -13.04 9.08 -3.80
C SER A 22 -12.62 8.37 -2.51
N VAL A 23 -13.58 7.81 -1.77
CA VAL A 23 -13.31 6.98 -0.58
C VAL A 23 -12.35 5.84 -0.93
N ALA A 24 -12.57 5.16 -2.05
CA ALA A 24 -11.68 4.09 -2.50
C ALA A 24 -10.27 4.61 -2.86
N GLY A 25 -10.17 5.78 -3.49
CA GLY A 25 -8.90 6.44 -3.78
C GLY A 25 -8.12 6.77 -2.52
N LEU A 26 -8.77 7.37 -1.53
CA LEU A 26 -8.18 7.68 -0.23
C LEU A 26 -7.71 6.41 0.50
N GLU A 27 -8.55 5.36 0.53
CA GLU A 27 -8.18 4.07 1.13
C GLU A 27 -6.94 3.47 0.46
N ARG A 28 -6.85 3.51 -0.88
CA ARG A 28 -5.67 3.02 -1.61
C ARG A 28 -4.42 3.85 -1.33
N GLY A 29 -4.52 5.18 -1.33
CA GLY A 29 -3.40 6.07 -1.04
C GLY A 29 -2.84 5.87 0.37
N LEU A 30 -3.72 5.75 1.37
CA LEU A 30 -3.33 5.48 2.76
C LEU A 30 -2.69 4.09 2.92
N MET A 31 -3.23 3.07 2.26
CA MET A 31 -2.63 1.73 2.25
C MET A 31 -1.25 1.73 1.59
N GLY A 32 -1.10 2.41 0.45
CA GLY A 32 0.18 2.55 -0.24
C GLY A 32 1.23 3.26 0.61
N ARG A 33 0.83 4.34 1.30
CA ARG A 33 1.69 5.02 2.28
C ARG A 33 2.13 4.09 3.40
N ARG A 34 1.20 3.29 3.97
CA ARG A 34 1.52 2.33 5.03
C ARG A 34 2.56 1.29 4.60
N ILE A 35 2.44 0.77 3.38
CA ILE A 35 3.41 -0.20 2.83
C ILE A 35 4.78 0.46 2.66
N ARG A 36 4.82 1.66 2.07
CA ARG A 36 6.06 2.42 1.87
C ARG A 36 6.74 2.73 3.20
N THR A 37 5.99 3.16 4.21
CA THR A 37 6.51 3.45 5.55
C THR A 37 7.11 2.19 6.17
N LEU A 38 6.36 1.08 6.22
CA LEU A 38 6.87 -0.20 6.73
C LEU A 38 8.18 -0.62 6.04
N ARG A 39 8.22 -0.53 4.70
CA ARG A 39 9.41 -0.86 3.94
C ARG A 39 10.60 0.05 4.27
N ASN A 40 10.37 1.35 4.37
CA ASN A 40 11.41 2.33 4.70
C ASN A 40 11.92 2.15 6.13
N ASP A 41 11.04 1.83 7.08
CA ASP A 41 11.40 1.57 8.48
C ASP A 41 12.30 0.33 8.61
N LEU A 42 12.12 -0.65 7.70
CA LEU A 42 12.99 -1.82 7.56
C LEU A 42 14.27 -1.57 6.75
N GLY A 43 14.46 -0.34 6.24
CA GLY A 43 15.65 0.04 5.47
C GLY A 43 15.77 -0.64 4.10
N MET A 44 14.65 -1.05 3.50
CA MET A 44 14.66 -1.85 2.26
C MET A 44 14.24 -1.03 1.03
N SER A 45 14.86 -1.30 -0.12
CA SER A 45 14.32 -0.98 -1.45
C SER A 45 13.05 -1.80 -1.76
N GLN A 46 12.28 -1.39 -2.78
CA GLN A 46 11.09 -2.14 -3.20
C GLN A 46 11.44 -3.56 -3.63
N GLU A 47 12.57 -3.75 -4.31
CA GLU A 47 13.09 -5.02 -4.75
C GLU A 47 13.52 -5.91 -3.57
N GLU A 48 14.18 -5.35 -2.56
CA GLU A 48 14.56 -6.08 -1.34
C GLU A 48 13.35 -6.51 -0.54
N PHE A 49 12.37 -5.62 -0.35
CA PHE A 49 11.13 -5.93 0.35
C PHE A 49 10.32 -7.01 -0.39
N ALA A 50 10.21 -6.88 -1.71
CA ALA A 50 9.56 -7.86 -2.58
C ALA A 50 10.19 -9.26 -2.44
N ARG A 51 11.52 -9.35 -2.51
CA ARG A 51 12.25 -10.61 -2.34
C ARG A 51 12.13 -11.18 -0.93
N ALA A 52 12.29 -10.33 0.09
CA ALA A 52 12.28 -10.76 1.49
C ALA A 52 10.94 -11.35 1.92
N TYR A 53 9.84 -10.88 1.32
CA TYR A 53 8.48 -11.23 1.74
C TYR A 53 7.66 -11.95 0.66
N GLY A 54 8.25 -12.29 -0.49
CA GLY A 54 7.55 -13.06 -1.53
C GLY A 54 6.38 -12.32 -2.19
N ILE A 55 6.41 -10.98 -2.23
CA ILE A 55 5.41 -10.17 -2.93
C ILE A 55 6.04 -9.68 -4.25
N PRO A 56 5.44 -9.91 -5.44
CA PRO A 56 6.03 -9.45 -6.68
C PRO A 56 6.33 -7.94 -6.66
N VAL A 57 7.52 -7.54 -7.12
CA VAL A 57 7.95 -6.13 -7.09
C VAL A 57 6.98 -5.21 -7.87
N ALA A 58 6.39 -5.71 -8.96
CA ALA A 58 5.36 -5.00 -9.71
C ALA A 58 4.14 -4.65 -8.83
N ASN A 59 3.74 -5.58 -7.96
CA ASN A 59 2.64 -5.36 -7.02
C ASN A 59 3.03 -4.34 -5.95
N ILE A 60 4.24 -4.44 -5.37
CA ILE A 60 4.72 -3.44 -4.39
C ILE A 60 4.68 -2.03 -4.98
N ARG A 61 5.15 -1.85 -6.22
CA ARG A 61 5.09 -0.57 -6.93
C ARG A 61 3.66 -0.06 -7.08
N GLN A 62 2.75 -0.91 -7.58
CA GLN A 62 1.35 -0.55 -7.78
C GLN A 62 0.62 -0.24 -6.46
N TYR A 63 0.94 -0.96 -5.39
CA TYR A 63 0.33 -0.74 -4.08
C TYR A 63 0.84 0.55 -3.44
N GLU A 64 2.15 0.81 -3.46
CA GLU A 64 2.73 2.00 -2.85
C GLU A 64 2.22 3.30 -3.49
N ILE A 65 1.99 3.31 -4.80
CA ILE A 65 1.41 4.47 -5.49
C ILE A 65 -0.12 4.53 -5.39
N GLY A 66 -0.77 3.58 -4.71
CA GLY A 66 -2.23 3.54 -4.55
C GLY A 66 -2.98 3.21 -5.85
N ARG A 67 -2.31 2.62 -6.85
CA ARG A 67 -2.96 2.21 -8.11
C ARG A 67 -3.91 1.04 -7.89
N HIS A 68 -3.53 0.09 -7.04
CA HIS A 68 -4.36 -1.04 -6.67
C HIS A 68 -4.40 -1.24 -5.16
N MET A 69 -5.55 -1.70 -4.67
CA MET A 69 -5.69 -2.16 -3.29
C MET A 69 -5.07 -3.57 -3.20
N PRO A 70 -4.13 -3.84 -2.28
CA PRO A 70 -3.66 -5.20 -2.05
C PRO A 70 -4.81 -6.13 -1.69
N PRO A 71 -4.84 -7.39 -2.16
CA PRO A 71 -5.84 -8.37 -1.75
C PRO A 71 -5.90 -8.55 -0.23
N PRO A 72 -7.05 -9.01 0.34
CA PRO A 72 -7.19 -9.18 1.78
C PRO A 72 -6.08 -10.01 2.44
N ALA A 73 -5.64 -11.09 1.79
CA ALA A 73 -4.54 -11.92 2.27
C ALA A 73 -3.22 -11.14 2.35
N VAL A 74 -2.90 -10.33 1.34
CA VAL A 74 -1.69 -9.48 1.34
C VAL A 74 -1.76 -8.43 2.45
N ARG A 75 -2.95 -7.84 2.71
CA ARG A 75 -3.11 -6.89 3.82
C ARG A 75 -2.96 -7.54 5.19
N ALA A 76 -3.46 -8.76 5.37
CA ALA A 76 -3.27 -9.52 6.59
C ALA A 76 -1.77 -9.85 6.77
N TYR A 77 -1.13 -10.29 5.70
CA TYR A 77 0.30 -10.61 5.69
C TYR A 77 1.19 -9.39 6.00
N LEU A 78 0.88 -8.21 5.46
CA LEU A 78 1.57 -6.95 5.80
C LEU A 78 1.48 -6.60 7.29
N LYS A 79 0.41 -7.00 7.99
CA LYS A 79 0.31 -6.83 9.46
C LYS A 79 1.28 -7.77 10.19
N VAL A 80 1.46 -8.99 9.69
CA VAL A 80 2.41 -9.96 10.24
C VAL A 80 3.84 -9.46 10.04
N ILE A 81 4.17 -8.97 8.84
CA ILE A 81 5.48 -8.35 8.56
C ILE A 81 5.74 -7.17 9.51
N ALA A 82 4.75 -6.31 9.72
CA ALA A 82 4.90 -5.16 10.61
C ALA A 82 5.10 -5.54 12.09
N ALA A 83 4.51 -6.65 12.53
CA ALA A 83 4.66 -7.13 13.90
C ALA A 83 5.96 -7.91 14.12
N GLU A 84 6.34 -8.76 13.17
CA GLU A 84 7.41 -9.75 13.32
C GLU A 84 8.26 -9.85 12.02
N PRO A 85 8.98 -8.79 11.62
CA PRO A 85 9.60 -8.69 10.29
C PRO A 85 10.68 -9.76 10.05
N GLU A 86 11.54 -10.01 11.05
CA GLU A 86 12.63 -10.98 10.94
C GLU A 86 12.12 -12.43 10.95
N MET A 87 11.13 -12.72 11.80
CA MET A 87 10.51 -14.05 11.81
C MET A 87 9.81 -14.33 10.49
N THR A 88 9.04 -13.36 9.99
CA THR A 88 8.31 -13.49 8.73
C THR A 88 9.26 -13.72 7.57
N LYS A 89 10.34 -12.91 7.49
CA LYS A 89 11.38 -13.06 6.47
C LYS A 89 12.01 -14.46 6.50
N ARG A 90 12.35 -14.98 7.69
CA ARG A 90 12.89 -16.35 7.84
C ARG A 90 11.89 -17.42 7.42
N ALA A 91 10.62 -17.27 7.79
CA ALA A 91 9.58 -18.25 7.47
C ALA A 91 9.29 -18.33 5.96
N VAL A 92 9.52 -17.24 5.23
CA VAL A 92 9.24 -17.12 3.79
C VAL A 92 10.47 -17.42 2.93
N ALA A 93 11.68 -17.39 3.50
CA ALA A 93 12.94 -17.64 2.80
C ALA A 93 13.20 -19.11 2.38
N GLY A 94 12.14 -19.91 2.22
CA GLY A 94 12.18 -21.30 1.77
C GLY A 94 12.01 -21.47 0.27
#